data_AF-A0A059FHN6-F1
#
_entry.id   AF-A0A059FHN6-F1
#
_cell.length_a   1.000
_cell.length_b   1.000
_cell.length_c   1.000
_cell.angle_alpha   90.00
_cell.angle_beta   90.00
_cell.angle_gamma   90.00
#
_symmetry.space_group_name_H-M   'P 1'
#
loop_
_entity.id
_entity.type
_entity.pdbx_description
1 polymer ?
#
loop_
_entity_poly.entity_id
_entity_poly.type
_entity_poly.pdbx_seq_one_letter_code
_entity_poly.pdbx_strand_id
1 'polypeptide(L)'
;MKAVTGLALAFTLTGLAACNPVGPGPIVGGPCSYETSIIEGIVTEVDENGALFMGEEGEFWVSDEYLGTLPAVGDTIRFQRERITEGTCTPEIYTVMTDAGD
;
A
#
# COMPACT_ATOMS: atom_id res chain seq x y z
N MET A 1 22.04 73.61 -29.22
CA MET A 1 23.49 73.36 -29.03
C MET A 1 23.61 72.14 -28.13
N LYS A 2 24.04 70.98 -28.67
CA LYS A 2 25.34 70.30 -28.36
C LYS A 2 25.57 70.16 -26.85
N ALA A 3 25.82 69.01 -26.23
CA ALA A 3 26.41 67.74 -26.65
C ALA A 3 25.95 66.62 -25.65
N VAL A 4 25.75 65.36 -26.07
CA VAL A 4 26.72 64.23 -25.96
C VAL A 4 27.39 64.19 -24.58
N THR A 5 27.22 63.19 -23.72
CA THR A 5 27.86 61.87 -23.77
C THR A 5 27.41 61.10 -22.52
N GLY A 6 27.21 59.78 -22.60
CA GLY A 6 27.00 58.98 -21.38
C GLY A 6 26.49 57.57 -21.64
N LEU A 7 27.36 56.75 -22.22
CA LEU A 7 27.19 55.31 -22.43
C LEU A 7 26.94 54.60 -21.08
N ALA A 8 25.79 53.94 -20.93
CA ALA A 8 25.60 52.91 -19.91
C ALA A 8 24.78 51.77 -20.54
N LEU A 9 25.50 50.79 -21.09
CA LEU A 9 24.96 49.46 -21.36
C LEU A 9 24.53 48.85 -20.00
N ALA A 10 23.23 48.92 -19.69
CA ALA A 10 22.63 48.06 -18.69
C ALA A 10 21.89 46.94 -19.44
N PHE A 11 22.65 45.90 -19.79
CA PHE A 11 22.12 44.65 -20.31
C PHE A 11 21.46 43.91 -19.14
N THR A 12 20.25 44.33 -18.76
CA THR A 12 19.44 43.58 -17.80
C THR A 12 18.86 42.38 -18.53
N LEU A 13 19.62 41.28 -18.53
CA LEU A 13 19.06 39.93 -18.64
C LEU A 13 18.08 39.77 -17.47
N THR A 14 16.80 40.08 -17.70
CA THR A 14 15.71 39.55 -16.88
C THR A 14 15.73 38.05 -17.09
N GLY A 15 16.42 37.39 -16.16
CA GLY A 15 16.53 35.94 -16.08
C GLY A 15 15.15 35.32 -16.23
N LEU A 16 15.09 34.30 -17.07
CA LEU A 16 13.99 33.36 -17.12
C LEU A 16 13.61 33.01 -15.69
N ALA A 17 12.32 33.11 -15.37
CA ALA A 17 11.74 32.56 -14.16
C ALA A 17 12.06 31.06 -14.15
N ALA A 18 13.20 30.71 -13.54
CA ALA A 18 13.63 29.37 -13.30
C ALA A 18 12.56 28.72 -12.40
N CYS A 19 12.15 27.54 -12.84
CA CYS A 19 11.20 26.66 -12.21
C CYS A 19 11.34 26.70 -10.69
N ASN A 20 10.23 27.03 -10.03
CA ASN A 20 10.07 26.80 -8.60
C ASN A 20 10.54 25.35 -8.34
N PRO A 21 11.46 25.08 -7.40
CA PRO A 21 11.72 23.71 -7.03
C PRO A 21 10.38 23.16 -6.54
N VAL A 22 9.81 22.25 -7.32
CA VAL A 22 8.81 21.31 -6.83
C VAL A 22 9.56 20.54 -5.76
N GLY A 23 9.56 21.08 -4.53
CA GLY A 23 9.97 20.33 -3.37
C GLY A 23 9.17 19.03 -3.37
N PRO A 24 9.72 17.92 -2.85
CA PRO A 24 8.92 16.73 -2.65
C PRO A 24 7.68 17.18 -1.89
N GLY A 25 6.51 17.08 -2.53
CA GLY A 25 5.25 17.29 -1.84
C GLY A 25 5.23 16.41 -0.59
N PRO A 26 4.42 16.75 0.41
CA PRO A 26 4.33 15.90 1.60
C PRO A 26 4.17 14.45 1.15
N ILE A 27 5.06 13.57 1.62
CA ILE A 27 4.94 12.14 1.34
C ILE A 27 3.56 11.74 1.89
N VAL A 28 2.62 11.51 0.97
CA VAL A 28 1.25 11.17 1.32
C VAL A 28 1.27 9.71 1.75
N GLY A 29 1.30 9.47 3.05
CA GLY A 29 1.39 8.15 3.65
C GLY A 29 2.04 8.23 5.02
N GLY A 30 1.24 8.48 6.06
CA GLY A 30 1.65 8.23 7.44
C GLY A 30 2.02 6.75 7.67
N PRO A 31 2.53 6.39 8.85
CA PRO A 31 2.79 4.99 9.17
C PRO A 31 1.50 4.16 8.99
N CYS A 32 1.65 2.91 8.56
CA CYS A 32 0.50 2.05 8.34
C CYS A 32 -0.04 1.56 9.68
N SER A 33 -1.36 1.70 9.85
CA SER A 33 -2.11 1.20 11.01
C SER A 33 -3.05 0.10 10.57
N TYR A 34 -3.18 -0.93 11.41
CA TYR A 34 -3.96 -2.13 11.13
C TYR A 34 -4.93 -2.42 12.28
N GLU A 35 -6.10 -2.95 11.93
CA GLU A 35 -7.02 -3.60 12.84
C GLU A 35 -6.84 -5.12 12.74
N THR A 36 -6.56 -5.76 13.87
CA THR A 36 -6.38 -7.21 13.97
C THR A 36 -7.67 -7.89 14.39
N SER A 37 -8.04 -8.95 13.69
CA SER A 37 -9.22 -9.77 13.93
C SER A 37 -8.88 -11.26 13.79
N ILE A 38 -9.58 -12.12 14.51
CA ILE A 38 -9.54 -13.57 14.24
C ILE A 38 -10.78 -13.91 13.43
N ILE A 39 -10.57 -14.52 12.27
CA ILE A 39 -11.64 -15.00 11.40
C ILE A 39 -11.48 -16.49 11.13
N GLU A 40 -12.56 -17.13 10.70
CA GLU A 40 -12.59 -18.53 10.28
C GLU A 40 -13.18 -18.61 8.87
N GLY A 41 -12.64 -19.50 8.05
CA GLY A 41 -13.14 -19.73 6.70
C GLY A 41 -13.09 -21.22 6.33
N ILE A 42 -14.10 -21.65 5.58
CA ILE A 42 -14.14 -22.97 4.94
C ILE A 42 -13.66 -22.84 3.50
N VAL A 43 -12.68 -23.65 3.10
CA VAL A 43 -12.14 -23.64 1.73
C VAL A 43 -13.20 -24.12 0.75
N THR A 44 -13.55 -23.28 -0.22
CA THR A 44 -14.52 -23.60 -1.29
C THR A 44 -13.84 -23.90 -2.62
N GLU A 45 -12.72 -23.23 -2.92
CA GLU A 45 -11.94 -23.41 -4.15
C GLU A 45 -10.44 -23.25 -3.87
N VAL A 46 -9.59 -23.91 -4.66
CA VAL A 46 -8.13 -23.86 -4.57
C VAL A 46 -7.56 -23.83 -5.98
N ASP A 47 -6.62 -22.92 -6.23
CA ASP A 47 -5.84 -22.87 -7.47
C ASP A 47 -4.34 -22.78 -7.19
N GLU A 48 -3.54 -22.47 -8.21
CA GLU A 48 -2.08 -22.42 -8.09
C GLU A 48 -1.55 -21.22 -7.26
N ASN A 49 -2.37 -20.20 -7.01
CA ASN A 49 -1.99 -18.94 -6.36
C ASN A 49 -2.63 -18.75 -4.99
N GLY A 50 -3.49 -19.67 -4.54
CA GLY A 50 -4.18 -19.54 -3.26
C GLY A 50 -5.47 -20.33 -3.16
N ALA A 51 -6.33 -19.88 -2.26
CA ALA A 51 -7.61 -20.52 -1.99
C ALA A 51 -8.71 -19.48 -1.70
N LEU A 52 -9.93 -19.82 -2.12
CA LEU A 52 -11.16 -19.10 -1.79
C LEU A 52 -11.77 -19.72 -0.53
N PHE A 53 -12.17 -18.86 0.40
CA PHE A 53 -12.78 -19.23 1.66
C PHE A 53 -14.17 -18.62 1.78
N MET A 54 -15.11 -19.37 2.33
CA MET A 54 -16.38 -18.84 2.82
C MET A 54 -16.27 -18.60 4.33
N GLY A 55 -16.29 -17.33 4.74
CA GLY A 55 -16.33 -16.91 6.15
C GLY A 55 -17.68 -16.33 6.56
N GLU A 56 -17.78 -15.87 7.80
CA GLU A 56 -19.02 -15.28 8.34
C GLU A 56 -19.44 -13.99 7.61
N GLU A 57 -18.48 -13.21 7.13
CA GLU A 57 -18.70 -11.96 6.40
C GLU A 57 -18.88 -12.15 4.88
N GLY A 58 -18.78 -13.40 4.40
CA GLY A 58 -18.82 -13.77 2.99
C GLY A 58 -17.50 -14.37 2.49
N GLU A 59 -17.33 -14.35 1.17
CA GLU A 59 -16.17 -14.93 0.51
C GLU A 59 -14.93 -14.05 0.65
N PHE A 60 -13.77 -14.67 0.87
CA PHE A 60 -12.48 -13.99 0.86
C PHE A 60 -11.39 -14.90 0.28
N TRP A 61 -10.47 -14.29 -0.46
CA TRP A 61 -9.34 -14.98 -1.08
C TRP A 61 -8.08 -14.83 -0.22
N VAL A 62 -7.34 -15.92 -0.04
CA VAL A 62 -6.03 -15.90 0.63
C VAL A 62 -4.99 -16.47 -0.33
N SER A 63 -3.93 -15.69 -0.58
CA SER A 63 -2.82 -16.09 -1.43
C SER A 63 -1.97 -17.19 -0.79
N ASP A 64 -1.33 -17.99 -1.62
CA ASP A 64 -0.42 -19.07 -1.23
C ASP A 64 0.74 -18.59 -0.33
N GLU A 65 1.22 -17.36 -0.52
CA GLU A 65 2.23 -16.71 0.33
C GLU A 65 1.85 -16.62 1.81
N TYR A 66 0.56 -16.49 2.13
CA TYR A 66 0.08 -16.47 3.51
C TYR A 66 -0.29 -17.86 4.03
N LEU A 67 -0.65 -18.78 3.14
CA LEU A 67 -1.06 -20.14 3.49
C LEU A 67 0.15 -21.03 3.78
N GLY A 68 1.28 -20.81 3.10
CA GLY A 68 2.47 -21.64 3.17
C GLY A 68 2.31 -23.02 2.51
N THR A 69 1.13 -23.65 2.64
CA THR A 69 0.72 -24.84 1.90
C THR A 69 -0.75 -24.69 1.52
N LEU A 70 -1.07 -24.99 0.26
CA LEU A 70 -2.44 -24.92 -0.22
C LEU A 70 -3.31 -25.94 0.53
N PRO A 71 -4.44 -25.51 1.12
CA PRO A 71 -5.34 -26.41 1.83
C PRO A 71 -6.18 -27.25 0.86
N ALA A 72 -6.98 -28.18 1.40
CA ALA A 72 -7.96 -28.92 0.63
C ALA A 72 -9.33 -28.25 0.68
N VAL A 73 -10.13 -28.41 -0.38
CA VAL A 73 -11.54 -28.00 -0.37
C VAL A 73 -12.28 -28.71 0.77
N GLY A 74 -13.02 -27.93 1.56
CA GLY A 74 -13.72 -28.39 2.75
C GLY A 74 -12.93 -28.22 4.07
N ASP A 75 -11.65 -27.88 4.01
CA ASP A 75 -10.88 -27.58 5.22
C ASP A 75 -11.40 -26.31 5.90
N THR A 76 -11.35 -26.28 7.23
CA THR A 76 -11.65 -25.09 8.03
C THR A 76 -10.35 -24.54 8.60
N ILE A 77 -10.04 -23.28 8.32
CA ILE A 77 -8.82 -22.62 8.79
C ILE A 77 -9.18 -21.34 9.54
N ARG A 78 -8.48 -21.14 10.67
CA ARG A 78 -8.54 -19.90 11.44
C ARG A 78 -7.37 -19.00 11.07
N PHE A 79 -7.67 -17.74 10.84
CA PHE A 79 -6.70 -16.73 10.46
C PHE A 79 -6.69 -15.60 11.49
N GLN A 80 -5.51 -15.12 11.83
CA GLN A 80 -5.35 -13.74 12.25
C GLN A 80 -5.32 -12.87 10.98
N ARG A 81 -6.33 -12.01 10.81
CA ARG A 81 -6.44 -11.03 9.72
C ARG A 81 -6.10 -9.64 10.24
N GLU A 82 -5.16 -8.97 9.59
CA GLU A 82 -4.85 -7.57 9.81
C GLU A 82 -5.34 -6.75 8.62
N ARG A 83 -6.28 -5.83 8.84
CA ARG A 83 -6.85 -4.96 7.81
C ARG A 83 -6.38 -3.52 8.02
N ILE A 84 -5.87 -2.88 6.97
CA ILE A 84 -5.36 -1.51 7.07
C ILE A 84 -6.49 -0.53 7.43
N THR A 85 -6.23 0.37 8.38
CA THR A 85 -7.14 1.44 8.81
C THR A 85 -6.59 2.83 8.47
N GLU A 86 -5.27 2.97 8.37
CA GLU A 86 -4.58 4.20 7.95
C GLU A 86 -3.31 3.86 7.15
N GLY A 87 -3.01 4.65 6.12
CA GLY A 87 -1.84 4.48 5.26
C GLY A 87 -2.17 3.89 3.88
N THR A 88 -1.14 3.43 3.16
CA THR A 88 -1.24 2.88 1.79
C THR A 88 -0.48 1.57 1.62
N CYS A 89 -0.22 0.87 2.73
CA CYS A 89 0.39 -0.47 2.73
C CYS A 89 -0.57 -1.56 2.24
N THR A 90 -0.14 -2.83 2.34
CA THR A 90 -0.95 -4.02 2.02
C THR A 90 -2.32 -3.94 2.71
N PRO A 91 -3.44 -4.01 1.96
CA PRO A 91 -4.78 -3.84 2.52
C PRO A 91 -5.17 -4.89 3.56
N GLU A 92 -4.84 -6.14 3.30
CA GLU A 92 -5.15 -7.29 4.17
C GLU A 92 -3.94 -8.21 4.26
N ILE A 93 -3.61 -8.64 5.48
CA ILE A 93 -2.53 -9.57 5.77
C ILE A 93 -3.14 -10.73 6.56
N TYR A 94 -2.77 -11.95 6.21
CA TYR A 94 -3.27 -13.17 6.85
C TYR A 94 -2.14 -13.93 7.52
N THR A 95 -2.40 -14.46 8.71
CA THR A 95 -1.54 -15.43 9.39
C THR A 95 -2.39 -16.63 9.78
N VAL A 96 -2.02 -17.81 9.28
CA VAL A 96 -2.66 -19.07 9.68
C VAL A 96 -2.39 -19.33 11.16
N MET A 97 -3.45 -19.55 11.93
CA MET A 97 -3.32 -19.92 13.33
C MET A 97 -3.21 -21.44 13.44
N THR A 98 -2.07 -21.93 13.91
CA THR A 98 -1.96 -23.30 14.40
C THR A 98 -2.42 -23.32 15.84
N ASP A 99 -3.38 -24.19 16.18
CA ASP A 99 -3.66 -24.48 17.58
C ASP A 99 -2.35 -24.94 18.22
N ALA A 100 -1.82 -24.13 19.15
CA ALA A 100 -0.55 -24.42 19.81
C ALA A 100 -0.71 -25.72 20.62
N GLY A 101 -0.22 -26.82 20.05
CA GLY A 101 -0.19 -28.14 20.65
C GLY A 101 1.13 -28.83 20.33
N ASP A 102 2.20 -28.38 20.98
CA ASP A 102 3.38 -29.20 21.31
C ASP A 102 3.88 -28.81 22.72
#